data_AF-A0A7H4M663-F1
#
_entry.id   AF-A0A7H4M663-F1
#
_cell.length_a   1.000
_cell.length_b   1.000
_cell.length_c   1.000
_cell.angle_alpha   90.00
_cell.angle_beta   90.00
_cell.angle_gamma   90.00
#
_symmetry.space_group_name_H-M   'P 1'
#
loop_
_entity.id
_entity.type
_entity.pdbx_description
1 polymer ?
#
loop_
_entity_poly.entity_id
_entity_poly.type
_entity_poly.pdbx_seq_one_letter_code
_entity_poly.pdbx_strand_id
1 'polypeptide(L)'
;MWKHFGRVAPHGKEWKWMMESVLGVPALRTHRFELDSVRKNTFPYRCQCQQHQLTVRRHNRVMRGEATYRCVRCGDVLVAEK
;
A
#
# COMPACT_ATOMS: atom_id res chain seq x y z
N MET A 1 14.54 -6.18 20.29
CA MET A 1 13.39 -5.54 20.98
C MET A 1 12.53 -6.54 21.75
N TRP A 2 11.75 -7.43 21.12
CA TRP A 2 10.91 -8.41 21.85
C TRP A 2 11.69 -9.30 22.81
N LYS A 3 12.88 -9.77 22.39
CA LYS A 3 13.76 -10.59 23.22
C LYS A 3 14.28 -9.91 24.50
N HIS A 4 14.29 -8.58 24.55
CA HIS A 4 14.80 -7.81 25.70
C HIS A 4 13.69 -7.13 26.51
N PHE A 5 12.59 -6.74 25.88
CA PHE A 5 11.52 -5.96 26.51
C PHE A 5 10.17 -6.71 26.58
N GLY A 6 10.09 -7.92 26.03
CA GLY A 6 8.85 -8.68 25.97
C GLY A 6 7.80 -8.01 25.08
N ARG A 7 6.52 -8.14 25.47
CA ARG A 7 5.38 -7.63 24.71
C ARG A 7 5.18 -6.14 24.95
N VAL A 8 5.87 -5.32 24.16
CA VAL A 8 5.73 -3.86 24.13
C VAL A 8 5.19 -3.39 22.78
N ALA A 9 4.72 -2.14 22.72
CA ALA A 9 4.25 -1.55 21.47
C ALA A 9 5.40 -1.52 20.43
N PRO A 10 5.18 -1.89 19.16
CA PRO A 10 6.24 -1.98 18.15
C PRO A 10 7.03 -0.68 17.93
N HIS A 11 6.40 0.47 18.19
CA HIS A 11 7.01 1.81 18.09
C HIS A 11 6.83 2.60 19.40
N GLY A 12 6.96 1.89 20.54
CA GLY A 12 6.83 2.41 21.90
C GLY A 12 8.10 3.11 22.43
N LYS A 13 8.18 3.29 23.76
CA LYS A 13 9.27 4.03 24.42
C LYS A 13 10.64 3.40 24.18
N GLU A 14 10.70 2.07 24.20
CA GLU A 14 11.88 1.25 23.96
C GLU A 14 12.39 1.42 22.52
N TRP A 15 11.44 1.57 21.58
CA TRP A 15 11.78 1.81 20.18
C TRP A 15 12.35 3.20 19.99
N LYS A 16 11.70 4.22 20.57
CA LYS A 16 12.21 5.60 20.52
C LYS A 16 13.62 5.70 21.10
N TRP A 17 13.85 5.09 22.27
CA TRP A 17 15.16 5.03 22.90
C TRP A 17 16.21 4.37 22.00
N MET A 18 15.87 3.23 21.38
CA MET A 18 16.77 2.57 20.44
C MET A 18 17.10 3.47 19.23
N MET A 19 16.10 4.11 18.64
CA MET A 19 16.31 4.98 17.47
C MET A 19 17.17 6.19 17.82
N GLU A 20 16.84 6.89 18.91
CA GLU A 20 17.46 8.18 19.25
C GLU A 20 18.78 8.02 20.00
N SER A 21 18.85 7.11 20.98
CA SER A 21 20.00 6.97 21.87
C SER A 21 21.04 5.97 21.39
N VAL A 22 20.63 4.93 20.65
CA VAL A 22 21.55 3.89 20.16
C VAL A 22 21.91 4.13 18.70
N LEU A 23 20.91 4.37 17.83
CA LEU A 23 21.13 4.57 16.40
C LEU A 23 21.38 6.03 16.00
N GLY A 24 21.15 6.97 16.92
CA GLY A 24 21.40 8.40 16.68
C GLY A 24 20.49 9.02 15.61
N VAL A 25 19.34 8.42 15.31
CA VAL A 25 18.40 8.90 14.28
C VAL A 25 17.06 9.31 14.90
N PRO A 26 16.33 10.28 14.32
CA PRO A 26 15.01 10.63 14.81
C PRO A 26 14.05 9.43 14.82
N ALA A 27 13.30 9.27 15.90
CA ALA A 27 12.30 8.22 16.07
C ALA A 27 11.01 8.51 15.25
N LEU A 28 11.13 8.58 13.92
CA LEU A 28 10.01 8.78 13.00
C LEU A 28 9.41 7.43 12.60
N ARG A 29 8.13 7.21 12.94
CA ARG A 29 7.41 5.98 12.58
C ARG A 29 7.25 5.80 11.07
N THR A 30 7.24 6.91 10.33
CA THR A 30 7.05 6.93 8.88
C THR A 30 8.22 7.62 8.22
N HIS A 31 8.82 6.95 7.25
CA HIS A 31 9.78 7.56 6.35
C HIS A 31 9.09 8.55 5.41
N ARG A 32 9.83 9.57 4.96
CA ARG A 32 9.44 10.47 3.88
C ARG A 32 10.33 10.17 2.67
N PHE A 33 10.04 9.07 1.98
CA PHE A 33 10.73 8.77 0.73
C PHE A 33 10.13 9.58 -0.41
N GLU A 34 10.97 10.01 -1.35
CA GLU A 34 10.52 10.53 -2.63
C GLU A 34 9.77 9.42 -3.38
N LEU A 35 8.55 9.70 -3.83
CA LEU A 35 7.68 8.74 -4.50
C LEU A 35 7.61 8.96 -6.01
N ASP A 36 8.27 9.99 -6.54
CA ASP A 36 8.18 10.36 -7.96
C ASP A 36 8.78 9.30 -8.89
N SER A 37 9.86 8.64 -8.47
CA SER A 37 10.44 7.50 -9.19
C SER A 37 9.60 6.22 -9.05
N VAL A 38 8.68 6.17 -8.09
CA VAL A 38 7.77 5.04 -7.81
C VAL A 38 6.34 5.39 -8.27
N ARG A 39 6.22 6.21 -9.33
CA ARG A 39 4.91 6.51 -9.93
C ARG A 39 4.16 5.21 -10.20
N LYS A 40 2.96 5.12 -9.63
CA LYS A 40 2.11 3.94 -9.75
C LYS A 40 1.65 3.85 -11.20
N ASN A 41 2.22 2.94 -11.96
CA ASN A 41 1.62 2.50 -13.22
C ASN A 41 0.20 2.02 -12.90
N THR A 42 -0.78 2.74 -13.43
CA THR A 42 -2.19 2.41 -13.28
C THR A 42 -2.80 2.20 -14.65
N PHE A 43 -3.75 1.27 -14.70
CA PHE A 43 -4.43 0.86 -15.92
C PHE A 43 -5.89 1.28 -15.84
N PRO A 44 -6.43 1.92 -16.89
CA PRO A 44 -7.81 2.38 -16.91
C PRO A 44 -8.78 1.20 -17.05
N TYR A 45 -9.82 1.21 -16.23
CA TYR A 45 -10.95 0.28 -16.24
C TYR A 45 -12.24 1.08 -16.14
N ARG A 46 -13.35 0.55 -16.66
CA ARG A 46 -14.67 1.19 -16.61
C ARG A 46 -15.77 0.25 -16.11
N CYS A 47 -16.70 0.82 -15.34
CA CYS A 47 -18.06 0.29 -15.15
C CYS A 47 -19.03 1.10 -16.03
N GLN A 48 -20.33 0.81 -15.95
CA GLN A 48 -21.38 1.68 -16.52
C GLN A 48 -21.45 3.07 -15.86
N CYS A 49 -20.75 3.25 -14.75
CA CYS A 49 -20.96 4.34 -13.82
C CYS A 49 -19.82 5.37 -13.73
N GLN A 50 -18.58 4.98 -14.06
CA GLN A 50 -17.36 5.79 -13.97
C GLN A 50 -16.13 5.00 -14.48
N GLN A 51 -15.01 5.72 -14.61
CA GLN A 51 -13.68 5.14 -14.80
C GLN A 51 -12.98 4.88 -13.46
N HIS A 52 -12.02 3.96 -13.49
CA HIS A 52 -11.23 3.48 -12.36
C HIS A 52 -9.78 3.23 -12.78
N GLN A 53 -8.85 3.52 -11.88
CA GLN A 53 -7.43 3.21 -12.06
C GLN A 53 -7.06 1.98 -11.25
N LEU A 54 -6.78 0.86 -11.91
CA LEU A 54 -6.26 -0.35 -11.25
C LEU A 54 -4.74 -0.33 -11.18
N THR A 55 -4.17 -0.79 -10.08
CA THR A 55 -2.72 -0.95 -9.95
C THR A 55 -2.22 -2.10 -10.84
N VAL A 56 -0.93 -2.09 -11.20
CA VAL A 56 -0.26 -3.20 -11.92
C VAL A 56 -0.63 -4.57 -11.34
N ARG A 57 -0.61 -4.72 -10.00
CA ARG A 57 -0.93 -5.99 -9.35
C ARG A 57 -2.37 -6.43 -9.63
N ARG A 58 -3.33 -5.52 -9.55
CA ARG A 58 -4.74 -5.83 -9.83
C ARG A 58 -4.96 -6.12 -11.30
N HIS A 59 -4.41 -5.29 -12.18
CA HIS A 59 -4.44 -5.50 -13.62
C HIS A 59 -3.88 -6.87 -14.01
N ASN A 60 -2.70 -7.23 -13.53
CA ASN A 60 -2.08 -8.53 -13.83
C ASN A 60 -2.91 -9.72 -13.33
N ARG A 61 -3.59 -9.61 -12.19
CA ARG A 61 -4.53 -10.66 -11.74
C ARG A 61 -5.74 -10.79 -12.67
N VAL A 62 -6.26 -9.69 -13.22
CA VAL A 62 -7.32 -9.74 -14.24
C VAL A 62 -6.79 -10.40 -15.52
N MET A 63 -5.62 -10.00 -16.00
CA MET A 63 -5.02 -10.56 -17.22
C MET A 63 -4.72 -12.07 -17.11
N ARG A 64 -4.40 -12.57 -15.90
CA ARG A 64 -4.22 -14.00 -15.63
C ARG A 64 -5.53 -14.75 -15.33
N GLY A 65 -6.68 -14.08 -15.32
CA GLY A 65 -7.97 -14.69 -14.97
C GLY A 65 -8.14 -15.06 -13.49
N GLU A 66 -7.25 -14.58 -12.61
CA GLU A 66 -7.25 -14.92 -11.17
C GLU A 66 -8.21 -14.05 -10.34
N ALA A 67 -8.69 -12.94 -10.89
CA ALA A 67 -9.58 -12.02 -10.19
C ALA A 67 -10.48 -11.24 -11.14
N THR A 68 -11.71 -11.02 -10.70
CA THR A 68 -12.64 -10.06 -11.28
C THR A 68 -12.93 -8.99 -10.23
N TYR A 69 -12.79 -7.72 -10.58
CA TYR A 69 -13.09 -6.61 -9.68
C TYR A 69 -14.44 -6.00 -10.02
N ARG A 70 -15.14 -5.52 -8.98
CA ARG A 70 -16.44 -4.85 -9.12
C ARG A 70 -16.36 -3.42 -8.60
N CYS A 71 -17.14 -2.53 -9.19
CA CYS A 71 -17.29 -1.18 -8.70
C CYS A 71 -18.03 -1.18 -7.35
N VAL A 72 -17.51 -0.46 -6.37
CA VAL A 72 -18.16 -0.31 -5.06
C VAL A 72 -19.44 0.53 -5.10
N ARG A 73 -19.63 1.32 -6.17
CA ARG A 73 -20.80 2.19 -6.34
C ARG A 73 -21.99 1.46 -7.00
N CYS A 74 -21.77 0.79 -8.12
CA CYS A 74 -22.87 0.11 -8.85
C CYS A 74 -22.83 -1.42 -8.77
N GLY A 75 -21.74 -2.03 -8.31
CA GLY A 75 -21.58 -3.50 -8.27
C GLY A 75 -21.17 -4.15 -9.60
N ASP A 76 -21.13 -3.39 -10.70
CA ASP A 76 -20.77 -3.91 -12.01
C ASP A 76 -19.31 -4.34 -12.08
N VAL A 77 -19.04 -5.33 -12.93
CA VAL A 77 -17.69 -5.79 -13.23
C VAL A 77 -16.91 -4.70 -13.96
N LEU A 78 -15.68 -4.47 -13.51
CA LEU A 78 -14.75 -3.56 -14.15
C LEU A 78 -14.19 -4.20 -15.43
N VAL A 79 -14.33 -3.51 -16.55
CA VAL A 79 -13.79 -3.93 -17.86
C VAL A 79 -12.61 -3.05 -18.22
N ALA A 80 -11.51 -3.66 -18.71
CA ALA A 80 -10.35 -2.90 -19.16
C ALA A 80 -10.72 -2.01 -20.34
N GLU A 81 -10.30 -0.75 -20.29
CA GLU A 81 -10.42 0.16 -21.44
C GLU A 81 -9.35 -0.25 -22.48
N LYS A 82 -9.78 -0.45 -23.73
CA LYS A 82 -8.87 -0.84 -24.82
C LYS A 82 -7.99 0.33 -25.25
#